data_AF-U3ART0-F1
#
_entry.id   AF-U3ART0-F1
#
_cell.length_a   1.000
_cell.length_b   1.000
_cell.length_c   1.000
_cell.angle_alpha   90.00
_cell.angle_beta   90.00
_cell.angle_gamma   90.00
#
_symmetry.space_group_name_H-M   'P 1'
#
loop_
_entity.id
_entity.type
_entity.pdbx_description
1 polymer ?
#
loop_
_entity_poly.entity_id
_entity_poly.type
_entity_poly.pdbx_seq_one_letter_code
_entity_poly.pdbx_strand_id
1 'polypeptide(L)'
;MSKPYDTRGRAEILAADHFAPFRDTPGLDKIGTRELRTLDRFFRFAEGQGITVPGVTDFLSFVAADTSTRRLDDLRTAFDRLLSEGTPVREVVREAIRQKRPRSRSCDRRDREALRADPLMAPYRDLAAFGTVALEDLRVLARFLGFAETHGITVPSEADYLAFAADTASSRRLRSLKAALDALLPGNPAVHVVLAGAIDRKSPPKPRARDRSQGRPPPGGSTRPNCPKPGASSFSTCASAPCRCTKPPRRPRSSTAWRTSCANTPMCSAGRGRRWRSPSGACGASRPPAPRTPLPAKIQPTKRRATGPRRGTRP
;
A
#
# COMPACT_ATOMS: atom_id res chain seq x y z
N MET A 1 23.46 -17.42 1.62
CA MET A 1 24.67 -16.68 1.21
C MET A 1 24.38 -15.18 1.29
N SER A 2 25.09 -14.46 2.17
CA SER A 2 24.96 -13.00 2.27
C SER A 2 25.67 -12.37 1.08
N LYS A 3 24.94 -11.62 0.23
CA LYS A 3 25.57 -10.86 -0.87
C LYS A 3 26.43 -9.76 -0.24
N PRO A 4 27.73 -9.64 -0.59
CA PRO A 4 28.59 -8.59 -0.04
C PRO A 4 27.98 -7.21 -0.34
N TYR A 5 27.97 -6.35 0.68
CA TYR A 5 27.39 -5.02 0.59
C TYR A 5 28.37 -4.10 -0.15
N ASP A 6 27.90 -3.46 -1.23
CA ASP A 6 28.70 -2.50 -1.99
C ASP A 6 28.84 -1.18 -1.22
N THR A 7 30.07 -0.87 -0.81
CA THR A 7 30.45 0.32 -0.03
C THR A 7 31.05 1.44 -0.87
N ARG A 8 31.25 1.24 -2.17
CA ARG A 8 31.95 2.19 -3.04
C ARG A 8 31.32 3.59 -3.02
N GLY A 9 32.19 4.60 -3.12
CA GLY A 9 31.80 6.01 -3.11
C GLY A 9 31.20 6.46 -4.44
N ARG A 10 30.59 7.65 -4.48
CA ARG A 10 30.00 8.22 -5.71
C ARG A 10 31.04 8.36 -6.84
N ALA A 11 32.18 8.97 -6.55
CA ALA A 11 33.24 9.22 -7.54
C ALA A 11 33.77 7.90 -8.13
N GLU A 12 33.98 6.89 -7.30
CA GLU A 12 34.43 5.56 -7.72
C GLU A 12 33.42 4.86 -8.64
N ILE A 13 32.11 5.00 -8.38
CA ILE A 13 31.07 4.44 -9.23
C ILE A 13 31.04 5.15 -10.59
N LEU A 14 31.10 6.49 -10.59
CA LEU A 14 31.03 7.29 -11.82
C LEU A 14 32.31 7.22 -12.67
N ALA A 15 33.41 6.72 -12.11
CA ALA A 15 34.64 6.46 -12.85
C ALA A 15 34.50 5.29 -13.83
N ALA A 16 33.50 4.40 -13.67
CA ALA A 16 33.30 3.27 -14.58
C ALA A 16 32.93 3.74 -16.01
N ASP A 17 33.39 2.97 -17.01
CA ASP A 17 33.31 3.35 -18.43
C ASP A 17 31.89 3.51 -18.94
N HIS A 18 30.95 2.68 -18.49
CA HIS A 18 29.55 2.77 -18.89
C HIS A 18 28.84 4.05 -18.40
N PHE A 19 29.44 4.82 -17.49
CA PHE A 19 28.94 6.15 -17.13
C PHE A 19 29.49 7.28 -18.02
N ALA A 20 30.51 7.02 -18.84
CA ALA A 20 31.12 8.04 -19.69
C ALA A 20 30.10 8.85 -20.53
N PRO A 21 29.07 8.26 -21.15
CA PRO A 21 28.08 9.01 -21.92
C PRO A 21 27.21 9.97 -21.10
N PHE A 22 27.18 9.80 -19.77
CA PHE A 22 26.27 10.52 -18.89
C PHE A 22 26.95 11.55 -17.99
N ARG A 23 28.28 11.64 -18.01
CA ARG A 23 29.05 12.49 -17.07
C ARG A 23 28.63 13.96 -17.12
N ASP A 24 28.30 14.46 -18.31
CA ASP A 24 27.87 15.84 -18.53
C ASP A 24 26.35 16.05 -18.37
N THR A 25 25.60 15.00 -17.99
CA THR A 25 24.15 15.09 -17.82
C THR A 25 23.83 15.83 -16.52
N PRO A 26 23.12 16.97 -16.55
CA PRO A 26 22.83 17.77 -15.34
C PRO A 26 22.02 17.01 -14.27
N GLY A 27 21.29 15.97 -14.67
CA GLY A 27 20.52 15.13 -13.78
C GLY A 27 21.34 14.12 -12.98
N LEU A 28 22.58 13.84 -13.39
CA LEU A 28 23.45 12.84 -12.75
C LEU A 28 23.73 13.20 -11.28
N ASP A 29 23.96 14.48 -10.97
CA ASP A 29 24.19 14.99 -9.61
C ASP A 29 22.99 14.90 -8.69
N LYS A 30 21.80 14.79 -9.27
CA LYS A 30 20.57 14.58 -8.51
C LYS A 30 20.36 13.11 -8.15
N ILE A 31 21.09 12.16 -8.74
CA ILE A 31 20.97 10.72 -8.45
C ILE A 31 21.68 10.42 -7.13
N GLY A 32 20.99 9.79 -6.18
CA GLY A 32 21.60 9.41 -4.90
C GLY A 32 22.56 8.23 -5.05
N THR A 33 23.49 8.07 -4.10
CA THR A 33 24.51 7.00 -4.15
C THR A 33 23.91 5.61 -4.21
N ARG A 34 22.76 5.40 -3.56
CA ARG A 34 22.08 4.11 -3.57
C ARG A 34 21.52 3.79 -4.95
N GLU A 35 20.88 4.76 -5.60
CA GLU A 35 20.36 4.62 -6.96
C GLU A 35 21.52 4.39 -7.94
N LEU A 36 22.63 5.12 -7.79
CA LEU A 36 23.86 4.91 -8.58
C LEU A 36 24.43 3.49 -8.44
N ARG A 37 24.52 2.96 -7.22
CA ARG A 37 24.98 1.56 -6.99
C ARG A 37 24.06 0.52 -7.63
N THR A 38 22.77 0.81 -7.73
CA THR A 38 21.83 -0.09 -8.42
C THR A 38 21.97 0.04 -9.94
N LEU A 39 22.17 1.27 -10.44
CA LEU A 39 22.38 1.54 -11.85
C LEU A 39 23.69 0.93 -12.38
N ASP A 40 24.83 1.09 -11.68
CA ASP A 40 26.11 0.45 -12.02
C ASP A 40 25.99 -1.09 -12.09
N ARG A 41 25.34 -1.69 -11.10
CA ARG A 41 25.09 -3.15 -11.11
C ARG A 41 24.21 -3.58 -12.28
N PHE A 42 23.23 -2.77 -12.64
CA PHE A 42 22.39 -3.05 -13.80
C PHE A 42 23.17 -2.93 -15.11
N PHE A 43 24.03 -1.92 -15.27
CA PHE A 43 24.88 -1.80 -16.46
C PHE A 43 25.84 -2.98 -16.62
N ARG A 44 26.51 -3.40 -15.54
CA ARG A 44 27.35 -4.62 -15.57
C ARG A 44 26.56 -5.89 -15.88
N PHE A 45 25.33 -5.99 -15.35
CA PHE A 45 24.44 -7.09 -15.68
C PHE A 45 24.05 -7.07 -17.17
N ALA A 46 23.69 -5.91 -17.72
CA ALA A 46 23.33 -5.75 -19.11
C ALA A 46 24.51 -6.06 -20.04
N GLU A 47 25.70 -5.56 -19.72
CA GLU A 47 26.94 -5.84 -20.43
C GLU A 47 27.27 -7.35 -20.42
N GLY A 48 27.20 -7.99 -19.24
CA GLY A 48 27.40 -9.43 -19.11
C GLY A 48 26.33 -10.31 -19.77
N GLN A 49 25.23 -9.73 -20.25
CA GLN A 49 24.18 -10.41 -21.01
C GLN A 49 24.12 -9.94 -22.49
N GLY A 50 25.00 -9.03 -22.90
CA GLY A 50 24.98 -8.44 -24.25
C GLY A 50 23.73 -7.59 -24.54
N ILE A 51 23.11 -7.02 -23.52
CA ILE A 51 21.85 -6.26 -23.64
C ILE A 51 22.16 -4.81 -24.00
N THR A 52 21.88 -4.42 -25.25
CA THR A 52 22.03 -3.04 -25.73
C THR A 52 20.80 -2.19 -25.44
N VAL A 53 19.60 -2.74 -25.61
CA VAL A 53 18.33 -2.06 -25.34
C VAL A 53 17.50 -2.92 -24.39
N PRO A 54 17.42 -2.58 -23.10
CA PRO A 54 16.76 -3.43 -22.12
C PRO A 54 15.24 -3.44 -22.30
N GLY A 55 14.68 -4.64 -22.37
CA GLY A 55 13.25 -4.92 -22.33
C GLY A 55 12.74 -5.20 -20.91
N VAL A 56 11.44 -5.45 -20.80
CA VAL A 56 10.79 -5.73 -19.50
C VAL A 56 11.40 -6.97 -18.84
N THR A 57 11.61 -8.04 -19.62
CA THR A 57 12.19 -9.31 -19.15
C THR A 57 13.58 -9.11 -18.56
N ASP A 58 14.39 -8.23 -19.13
CA ASP A 58 15.76 -7.98 -18.65
C ASP A 58 15.77 -7.34 -17.27
N PHE A 59 14.90 -6.35 -17.04
CA PHE A 59 14.71 -5.76 -15.72
C PHE A 59 14.21 -6.78 -14.70
N LEU A 60 13.28 -7.66 -15.09
CA LEU A 60 12.76 -8.72 -14.22
C LEU A 60 13.83 -9.75 -13.88
N SER A 61 14.66 -10.14 -14.86
CA SER A 61 15.80 -11.04 -14.69
C SER A 61 16.83 -10.44 -13.74
N PHE A 62 17.17 -9.15 -13.88
CA PHE A 62 18.09 -8.45 -12.99
C PHE A 62 17.66 -8.52 -11.51
N VAL A 63 16.35 -8.43 -11.24
CA VAL A 63 15.80 -8.49 -9.88
C VAL A 63 15.17 -9.83 -9.54
N ALA A 64 15.44 -10.90 -10.29
CA ALA A 64 14.75 -12.19 -10.13
C ALA A 64 14.84 -12.72 -8.70
N ALA A 65 16.04 -12.63 -8.10
CA ALA A 65 16.32 -13.07 -6.73
C ALA A 65 15.81 -12.11 -5.64
N ASP A 66 15.34 -10.91 -5.99
CA ASP A 66 14.84 -9.95 -5.01
C ASP A 66 13.32 -10.12 -4.81
N THR A 67 12.88 -10.14 -3.55
CA THR A 67 11.45 -10.18 -3.20
C THR A 67 10.77 -8.81 -3.29
N SER A 68 11.55 -7.73 -3.27
CA SER A 68 11.07 -6.33 -3.28
C SER A 68 11.34 -5.64 -4.62
N THR A 69 10.47 -4.71 -5.03
CA THR A 69 10.72 -3.83 -6.20
C THR A 69 11.67 -2.69 -5.94
N ARG A 70 12.21 -2.60 -4.72
CA ARG A 70 13.09 -1.51 -4.30
C ARG A 70 14.22 -1.22 -5.28
N ARG A 71 14.82 -2.24 -5.92
CA ARG A 71 15.85 -2.04 -6.95
C ARG A 71 15.29 -1.49 -8.26
N LEU A 72 14.11 -1.92 -8.69
CA LEU A 72 13.45 -1.36 -9.86
C LEU A 72 13.01 0.09 -9.63
N ASP A 73 12.54 0.42 -8.42
CA ASP A 73 12.21 1.80 -8.03
C ASP A 73 13.46 2.71 -8.02
N ASP A 74 14.61 2.17 -7.59
CA ASP A 74 15.90 2.85 -7.65
C ASP A 74 16.34 3.10 -9.12
N LEU A 75 16.20 2.09 -9.99
CA LEU A 75 16.47 2.23 -11.43
C LEU A 75 15.54 3.25 -12.09
N ARG A 76 14.24 3.21 -11.80
CA ARG A 76 13.28 4.21 -12.29
C ARG A 76 13.71 5.61 -11.90
N THR A 77 14.07 5.81 -10.63
CA THR A 77 14.50 7.12 -10.12
C THR A 77 15.79 7.59 -10.80
N ALA A 78 16.73 6.68 -11.06
CA ALA A 78 17.95 6.99 -11.78
C ALA A 78 17.66 7.37 -13.24
N PHE A 79 16.87 6.57 -13.97
CA PHE A 79 16.52 6.85 -15.37
C PHE A 79 15.66 8.09 -15.55
N ASP A 80 14.71 8.37 -14.64
CA ASP A 80 13.91 9.60 -14.67
C ASP A 80 14.76 10.87 -14.53
N ARG A 81 15.96 10.76 -13.93
CA ARG A 81 16.91 11.87 -13.78
C ARG A 81 17.95 11.91 -14.92
N LEU A 82 18.34 10.75 -15.44
CA LEU A 82 19.39 10.61 -16.44
C LEU A 82 18.88 10.84 -17.87
N LEU A 83 17.65 10.40 -18.16
CA LEU A 83 17.09 10.35 -19.51
C LEU A 83 16.01 11.42 -19.70
N SER A 84 15.86 11.88 -20.93
CA SER A 84 14.81 12.82 -21.31
C SER A 84 13.41 12.23 -21.13
N GLU A 85 12.39 13.08 -21.10
CA GLU A 85 11.00 12.62 -21.15
C GLU A 85 10.69 11.98 -22.51
N GLY A 86 9.97 10.86 -22.50
CA GLY A 86 9.67 10.07 -23.70
C GLY A 86 10.68 8.99 -24.07
N THR A 87 11.81 8.85 -23.37
CA THR A 87 12.74 7.74 -23.65
C THR A 87 12.08 6.39 -23.35
N PRO A 88 12.06 5.42 -24.30
CA PRO A 88 11.34 4.15 -24.13
C PRO A 88 11.71 3.37 -22.86
N VAL A 89 13.00 3.38 -22.49
CA VAL A 89 13.52 2.70 -21.29
C VAL A 89 12.79 3.13 -20.00
N ARG A 90 12.33 4.39 -19.91
CA ARG A 90 11.57 4.89 -18.75
C ARG A 90 10.20 4.21 -18.62
N GLU A 91 9.54 3.93 -19.74
CA GLU A 91 8.27 3.19 -19.73
C GLU A 91 8.49 1.69 -19.49
N VAL A 92 9.55 1.13 -20.06
CA VAL A 92 9.91 -0.29 -19.86
C VAL A 92 10.19 -0.59 -18.38
N VAL A 93 10.95 0.26 -17.67
CA VAL A 93 11.20 0.04 -16.23
C VAL A 93 9.91 0.21 -15.40
N ARG A 94 9.01 1.11 -15.79
CA ARG A 94 7.70 1.26 -15.15
C ARG A 94 6.85 0.01 -15.34
N GLU A 95 6.87 -0.57 -16.54
CA GLU A 95 6.20 -1.84 -16.83
C GLU A 95 6.80 -3.01 -16.04
N ALA A 96 8.13 -3.11 -15.96
CA ALA A 96 8.78 -4.11 -15.13
C ALA A 96 8.41 -3.98 -13.64
N ILE A 97 8.28 -2.75 -13.11
CA ILE A 97 7.76 -2.52 -11.75
C ILE A 97 6.32 -3.02 -11.63
N ARG A 98 5.46 -2.73 -12.62
CA ARG A 98 4.06 -3.20 -12.64
C ARG A 98 3.98 -4.73 -12.64
N GLN A 99 4.88 -5.42 -13.35
CA GLN A 99 4.92 -6.88 -13.41
C GLN A 99 5.56 -7.52 -12.17
N LYS A 100 6.66 -6.98 -11.65
CA LYS A 100 7.35 -7.50 -10.44
C LYS A 100 6.55 -7.24 -9.16
N ARG A 101 5.92 -6.07 -9.07
CA ARG A 101 4.91 -5.76 -8.06
C ARG A 101 3.57 -5.76 -8.79
N PRO A 102 2.95 -6.94 -9.01
CA PRO A 102 1.54 -6.96 -9.30
C PRO A 102 0.89 -6.30 -8.08
N ARG A 103 0.54 -5.01 -8.20
CA ARG A 103 0.09 -4.13 -7.10
C ARG A 103 -0.82 -4.92 -6.20
N SER A 104 -0.25 -5.44 -5.11
CA SER A 104 -0.89 -6.30 -4.12
C SER A 104 -2.22 -6.89 -4.59
N ARG A 105 -2.31 -7.84 -5.53
CA ARG A 105 -3.51 -8.70 -5.76
C ARG A 105 -4.95 -8.09 -5.58
N SER A 106 -5.19 -6.77 -5.71
CA SER A 106 -6.33 -6.17 -4.99
C SER A 106 -6.84 -4.81 -5.46
N CYS A 107 -6.23 -4.13 -6.42
CA CYS A 107 -6.90 -3.00 -7.06
C CYS A 107 -7.55 -3.54 -8.33
N ASP A 108 -8.69 -4.24 -8.14
CA ASP A 108 -9.60 -4.50 -9.23
C ASP A 108 -9.90 -3.17 -9.94
N ARG A 109 -9.61 -3.10 -11.23
CA ARG A 109 -9.76 -1.87 -12.03
C ARG A 109 -11.03 -1.89 -12.87
N ARG A 110 -11.80 -2.97 -12.84
CA ARG A 110 -13.04 -3.07 -13.60
C ARG A 110 -13.94 -1.89 -13.26
N ASP A 111 -14.43 -1.21 -14.27
CA ASP A 111 -15.45 -0.20 -14.12
C ASP A 111 -16.80 -0.86 -13.83
N ARG A 112 -17.85 -0.06 -13.67
CA ARG A 112 -19.17 -0.58 -13.31
C ARG A 112 -19.73 -1.49 -14.39
N GLU A 113 -19.50 -1.19 -15.67
CA GLU A 113 -20.00 -2.00 -16.78
C GLU A 113 -19.26 -3.34 -16.89
N ALA A 114 -17.93 -3.34 -16.72
CA ALA A 114 -17.15 -4.58 -16.67
C ALA A 114 -17.55 -5.46 -15.47
N LEU A 115 -17.92 -4.87 -14.33
CA LEU A 115 -18.49 -5.62 -13.19
C LEU A 115 -19.90 -6.13 -13.50
N ARG A 116 -20.71 -5.36 -14.23
CA ARG A 116 -22.07 -5.74 -14.63
C ARG A 116 -22.08 -6.94 -15.58
N ALA A 117 -21.08 -7.01 -16.45
CA ALA A 117 -20.88 -8.10 -17.40
C ALA A 117 -20.30 -9.39 -16.77
N ASP A 118 -19.82 -9.34 -15.52
CA ASP A 118 -19.28 -10.52 -14.82
C ASP A 118 -20.39 -11.57 -14.58
N PRO A 119 -20.23 -12.83 -15.01
CA PRO A 119 -21.21 -13.89 -14.75
C PRO A 119 -21.55 -14.07 -13.27
N LEU A 120 -20.59 -13.88 -12.36
CA LEU A 120 -20.83 -14.01 -10.92
C LEU A 120 -21.71 -12.89 -10.37
N MET A 121 -21.76 -11.75 -11.04
CA MET A 121 -22.61 -10.62 -10.70
C MET A 121 -24.04 -10.74 -11.24
N ALA A 122 -24.35 -11.78 -12.02
CA ALA A 122 -25.67 -11.97 -12.62
C ALA A 122 -26.85 -11.85 -11.62
N PRO A 123 -26.77 -12.35 -10.37
CA PRO A 123 -27.86 -12.18 -9.39
C PRO A 123 -28.07 -10.74 -8.91
N TYR A 124 -27.07 -9.86 -9.07
CA TYR A 124 -27.05 -8.52 -8.48
C TYR A 124 -27.18 -7.39 -9.52
N ARG A 125 -26.79 -7.64 -10.78
CA ARG A 125 -26.59 -6.61 -11.81
C ARG A 125 -27.86 -5.87 -12.24
N ASP A 126 -29.01 -6.51 -12.08
CA ASP A 126 -30.32 -5.99 -12.47
C ASP A 126 -31.08 -5.37 -11.29
N LEU A 127 -30.49 -5.38 -10.09
CA LEU A 127 -31.05 -4.72 -8.92
C LEU A 127 -30.93 -3.19 -9.06
N ALA A 128 -32.00 -2.47 -8.70
CA ALA A 128 -32.05 -1.01 -8.80
C ALA A 128 -30.90 -0.31 -8.05
N ALA A 129 -30.47 -0.88 -6.93
CA ALA A 129 -29.37 -0.34 -6.12
C ALA A 129 -27.97 -0.53 -6.75
N PHE A 130 -27.79 -1.40 -7.75
CA PHE A 130 -26.47 -1.68 -8.32
C PHE A 130 -25.76 -0.43 -8.87
N GLY A 131 -26.53 0.49 -9.47
CA GLY A 131 -26.01 1.75 -9.99
C GLY A 131 -25.55 2.73 -8.90
N THR A 132 -26.11 2.63 -7.69
CA THR A 132 -25.87 3.56 -6.59
C THR A 132 -24.77 3.09 -5.63
N VAL A 133 -24.47 1.78 -5.59
CA VAL A 133 -23.36 1.24 -4.80
C VAL A 133 -22.03 1.84 -5.26
N ALA A 134 -21.18 2.23 -4.30
CA ALA A 134 -19.84 2.72 -4.59
C ALA A 134 -19.03 1.65 -5.34
N LEU A 135 -18.27 2.09 -6.35
CA LEU A 135 -17.56 1.17 -7.25
C LEU A 135 -16.56 0.27 -6.51
N GLU A 136 -15.89 0.79 -5.48
CA GLU A 136 -14.96 0.01 -4.65
C GLU A 136 -15.68 -1.11 -3.88
N ASP A 137 -16.91 -0.87 -3.41
CA ASP A 137 -17.69 -1.86 -2.67
C ASP A 137 -18.17 -2.98 -3.63
N LEU A 138 -18.58 -2.63 -4.86
CA LEU A 138 -18.89 -3.61 -5.92
C LEU A 138 -17.69 -4.46 -6.31
N ARG A 139 -16.50 -3.85 -6.39
CA ARG A 139 -15.24 -4.58 -6.66
C ARG A 139 -14.92 -5.58 -5.55
N VAL A 140 -15.13 -5.19 -4.29
CA VAL A 140 -14.94 -6.10 -3.15
C VAL A 140 -15.94 -7.24 -3.18
N LEU A 141 -17.21 -6.97 -3.52
CA LEU A 141 -18.23 -8.01 -3.72
C LEU A 141 -17.82 -8.99 -4.83
N ALA A 142 -17.40 -8.50 -6.01
CA ALA A 142 -16.99 -9.37 -7.12
C ALA A 142 -15.83 -10.30 -6.74
N ARG A 143 -14.85 -9.76 -6.01
CA ARG A 143 -13.73 -10.55 -5.49
C ARG A 143 -14.16 -11.60 -4.47
N PHE A 144 -15.13 -11.26 -3.63
CA PHE A 144 -15.69 -12.23 -2.68
C PHE A 144 -16.44 -13.35 -3.39
N LEU A 145 -17.23 -13.04 -4.43
CA LEU A 145 -17.93 -14.05 -5.23
C LEU A 145 -16.96 -14.99 -5.94
N GLY A 146 -15.89 -14.48 -6.54
CA GLY A 146 -14.84 -15.32 -7.14
C GLY A 146 -14.10 -16.17 -6.10
N PHE A 147 -13.89 -15.64 -4.89
CA PHE A 147 -13.36 -16.42 -3.77
C PHE A 147 -14.33 -17.55 -3.37
N ALA A 148 -15.62 -17.25 -3.22
CA ALA A 148 -16.64 -18.22 -2.86
C ALA A 148 -16.76 -19.33 -3.91
N GLU A 149 -16.78 -19.00 -5.20
CA GLU A 149 -16.79 -19.96 -6.30
C GLU A 149 -15.56 -20.87 -6.25
N THR A 150 -14.35 -20.30 -6.11
CA THR A 150 -13.10 -21.06 -6.05
C THR A 150 -13.06 -22.07 -4.90
N HIS A 151 -13.73 -21.76 -3.79
CA HIS A 151 -13.77 -22.60 -2.59
C HIS A 151 -15.06 -23.42 -2.47
N GLY A 152 -15.97 -23.37 -3.44
CA GLY A 152 -17.24 -24.09 -3.42
C GLY A 152 -18.20 -23.63 -2.31
N ILE A 153 -18.13 -22.37 -1.89
CA ILE A 153 -18.92 -21.82 -0.79
C ILE A 153 -20.31 -21.41 -1.31
N THR A 154 -21.36 -22.12 -0.90
CA THR A 154 -22.76 -21.78 -1.23
C THR A 154 -23.37 -20.83 -0.19
N VAL A 155 -23.12 -21.08 1.09
CA VAL A 155 -23.59 -20.25 2.22
C VAL A 155 -22.37 -19.85 3.04
N PRO A 156 -21.93 -18.57 2.96
CA PRO A 156 -20.73 -18.13 3.66
C PRO A 156 -20.85 -18.22 5.19
N SER A 157 -19.87 -18.86 5.82
CA SER A 157 -19.69 -18.86 7.27
C SER A 157 -18.79 -17.72 7.74
N GLU A 158 -18.68 -17.53 9.07
CA GLU A 158 -17.78 -16.52 9.64
C GLU A 158 -16.31 -16.81 9.27
N ALA A 159 -15.94 -18.09 9.27
CA ALA A 159 -14.60 -18.55 8.91
C ALA A 159 -14.25 -18.20 7.46
N ASP A 160 -15.22 -18.28 6.54
CA ASP A 160 -15.02 -17.96 5.12
C ASP A 160 -14.74 -16.47 4.92
N TYR A 161 -15.49 -15.60 5.60
CA TYR A 161 -15.22 -14.16 5.57
C TYR A 161 -13.85 -13.81 6.16
N LEU A 162 -13.46 -14.47 7.25
CA LEU A 162 -12.13 -14.27 7.84
C LEU A 162 -11.03 -14.77 6.90
N ALA A 163 -11.22 -15.91 6.24
CA ALA A 163 -10.30 -16.45 5.24
C ALA A 163 -10.17 -15.51 4.03
N PHE A 164 -11.28 -15.01 3.50
CA PHE A 164 -11.30 -14.02 2.41
C PHE A 164 -10.50 -12.75 2.74
N ALA A 165 -10.45 -12.37 4.02
CA ALA A 165 -9.78 -11.17 4.47
C ALA A 165 -8.42 -11.45 5.15
N ALA A 166 -7.93 -12.69 5.18
CA ALA A 166 -6.75 -13.10 5.96
C ALA A 166 -5.46 -12.37 5.57
N ASP A 167 -5.35 -11.88 4.33
CA ASP A 167 -4.22 -11.12 3.80
C ASP A 167 -4.15 -9.66 4.29
N THR A 168 -5.16 -9.20 5.04
CA THR A 168 -5.23 -7.82 5.54
C THR A 168 -5.40 -7.80 7.05
N ALA A 169 -4.66 -6.94 7.75
CA ALA A 169 -4.84 -6.75 9.19
C ALA A 169 -6.15 -6.01 9.53
N SER A 170 -6.68 -5.21 8.60
CA SER A 170 -7.87 -4.38 8.83
C SER A 170 -9.18 -5.08 8.48
N SER A 171 -10.28 -4.71 9.14
CA SER A 171 -11.66 -5.06 8.78
C SER A 171 -12.24 -4.24 7.62
N ARG A 172 -11.47 -3.33 7.00
CA ARG A 172 -11.98 -2.42 5.97
C ARG A 172 -12.61 -3.17 4.79
N ARG A 173 -12.00 -4.27 4.36
CA ARG A 173 -12.53 -5.10 3.27
C ARG A 173 -13.90 -5.72 3.63
N LEU A 174 -14.04 -6.25 4.83
CA LEU A 174 -15.31 -6.82 5.31
C LEU A 174 -16.40 -5.75 5.46
N ARG A 175 -16.03 -4.54 5.92
CA ARG A 175 -16.96 -3.40 6.00
C ARG A 175 -17.43 -2.91 4.63
N SER A 176 -16.53 -2.89 3.64
CA SER A 176 -16.85 -2.56 2.24
C SER A 176 -17.76 -3.62 1.62
N LEU A 177 -17.49 -4.92 1.88
CA LEU A 177 -18.39 -6.01 1.48
C LEU A 177 -19.79 -5.86 2.12
N LYS A 178 -19.83 -5.52 3.42
CA LYS A 178 -21.09 -5.29 4.13
C LYS A 178 -21.86 -4.12 3.51
N ALA A 179 -21.20 -3.01 3.21
CA ALA A 179 -21.85 -1.85 2.58
C ALA A 179 -22.46 -2.19 1.22
N ALA A 180 -21.77 -2.98 0.38
CA ALA A 180 -22.35 -3.46 -0.88
C ALA A 180 -23.60 -4.31 -0.66
N LEU A 181 -23.53 -5.28 0.26
CA LEU A 181 -24.64 -6.21 0.50
C LEU A 181 -25.83 -5.53 1.19
N ASP A 182 -25.59 -4.60 2.12
CA ASP A 182 -26.65 -3.79 2.76
C ASP A 182 -27.44 -2.99 1.71
N ALA A 183 -26.76 -2.46 0.68
CA ALA A 183 -27.40 -1.69 -0.38
C ALA A 183 -28.14 -2.57 -1.40
N LEU A 184 -27.57 -3.72 -1.75
CA LEU A 184 -28.14 -4.62 -2.77
C LEU A 184 -29.27 -5.50 -2.22
N LEU A 185 -29.13 -5.98 -0.98
CA LEU A 185 -30.02 -6.95 -0.35
C LEU A 185 -30.45 -6.47 1.04
N PRO A 186 -31.24 -5.37 1.13
CA PRO A 186 -31.67 -4.85 2.42
C PRO A 186 -32.49 -5.90 3.18
N GLY A 187 -32.08 -6.19 4.42
CA GLY A 187 -32.82 -7.07 5.32
C GLY A 187 -32.48 -8.57 5.22
N ASN A 188 -31.41 -8.98 4.52
CA ASN A 188 -30.98 -10.38 4.52
C ASN A 188 -30.25 -10.76 5.82
N PRO A 189 -30.88 -11.47 6.76
CA PRO A 189 -30.31 -11.69 8.09
C PRO A 189 -29.06 -12.57 8.08
N ALA A 190 -28.96 -13.50 7.12
CA ALA A 190 -27.82 -14.43 7.02
C ALA A 190 -26.52 -13.67 6.72
N VAL A 191 -26.60 -12.65 5.87
CA VAL A 191 -25.46 -11.76 5.59
C VAL A 191 -25.14 -10.90 6.81
N HIS A 192 -26.15 -10.29 7.44
CA HIS A 192 -25.91 -9.30 8.48
C HIS A 192 -25.38 -9.90 9.79
N VAL A 193 -25.80 -11.10 10.19
CA VAL A 193 -25.34 -11.73 11.44
C VAL A 193 -23.92 -12.28 11.30
N VAL A 194 -23.67 -13.08 10.24
CA VAL A 194 -22.39 -13.78 10.07
C VAL A 194 -21.26 -12.83 9.68
N LEU A 195 -21.51 -11.88 8.77
CA LEU A 195 -20.49 -10.92 8.36
C LEU A 195 -20.18 -9.91 9.47
N ALA A 196 -21.16 -9.50 10.27
CA ALA A 196 -20.92 -8.66 11.44
C ALA A 196 -20.03 -9.36 12.46
N GLY A 197 -20.30 -10.65 12.76
CA GLY A 197 -19.44 -11.46 13.64
C GLY A 197 -17.98 -11.51 13.15
N ALA A 198 -17.78 -11.71 11.84
CA ALA A 198 -16.43 -11.69 11.25
C ALA A 198 -15.75 -10.31 11.34
N ILE A 199 -16.49 -9.21 11.19
CA ILE A 199 -15.99 -7.85 11.35
C ILE A 199 -15.54 -7.61 12.80
N ASP A 200 -16.35 -8.01 13.77
CA ASP A 200 -16.08 -7.82 15.20
C ASP A 200 -14.87 -8.65 15.64
N ARG A 201 -14.77 -9.91 15.19
CA ARG A 201 -13.60 -10.76 15.49
C ARG A 201 -12.31 -10.18 14.92
N LYS A 202 -12.38 -9.59 13.71
CA LYS A 202 -11.22 -9.00 13.04
C LYS A 202 -10.86 -7.61 13.57
N SER A 203 -11.79 -6.92 14.21
CA SER A 203 -11.58 -5.61 14.81
C SER A 203 -12.21 -5.59 16.19
N PRO A 204 -11.62 -6.33 17.15
CA PRO A 204 -12.16 -6.39 18.48
C PRO A 204 -12.28 -4.95 19.01
N PRO A 205 -13.40 -4.61 19.66
CA PRO A 205 -13.58 -3.29 20.23
C PRO A 205 -12.35 -3.01 21.10
N LYS A 206 -11.59 -1.96 20.74
CA LYS A 206 -10.43 -1.56 21.53
C LYS A 206 -10.92 -1.44 22.97
N PRO A 207 -10.28 -2.12 23.94
CA PRO A 207 -10.61 -1.88 25.34
C PRO A 207 -10.52 -0.38 25.52
N ARG A 208 -11.66 0.26 25.80
CA ARG A 208 -11.69 1.68 26.11
C ARG A 208 -10.67 1.82 27.22
N ALA A 209 -9.67 2.68 27.02
CA ALA A 209 -8.72 3.04 28.05
C ALA A 209 -9.51 3.75 29.17
N ARG A 210 -10.23 2.98 29.98
CA ARG A 210 -10.65 3.38 31.32
C ARG A 210 -9.36 3.42 32.14
N ASP A 211 -9.24 4.49 32.92
CA ASP A 211 -8.21 4.75 33.92
C ASP A 211 -6.81 5.16 33.45
N ARG A 212 -6.74 6.28 32.71
CA ARG A 212 -5.60 7.21 32.87
C ARG A 212 -5.99 8.59 33.40
N SER A 213 -7.24 8.78 33.80
CA SER A 213 -7.73 10.02 34.41
C SER A 213 -7.87 9.96 35.94
N GLN A 214 -7.55 8.85 36.59
CA GLN A 214 -7.38 8.79 38.05
C GLN A 214 -5.89 8.64 38.36
N GLY A 215 -5.26 9.68 38.91
CA GLY A 215 -3.90 9.56 39.46
C GLY A 215 -2.84 10.50 38.92
N ARG A 216 -3.19 11.72 38.47
CA ARG A 216 -2.21 12.82 38.53
C ARG A 216 -2.77 13.91 39.45
N PRO A 217 -2.31 14.01 40.71
CA PRO A 217 -2.67 15.12 41.56
C PRO A 217 -2.19 16.42 40.88
N PRO A 218 -2.99 17.50 40.94
CA PRO A 218 -2.56 18.78 40.38
C PRO A 218 -1.27 19.24 41.08
N PRO A 219 -0.28 19.77 40.34
CA PRO A 219 0.87 20.38 40.96
C PRO A 219 0.38 21.52 41.87
N GLY A 220 0.88 21.51 43.11
CA GLY A 220 0.44 22.37 44.20
C GLY A 220 0.24 23.82 43.77
N GLY A 221 -0.87 24.39 44.24
CA GLY A 221 -1.20 25.79 44.11
C GLY A 221 -0.08 26.65 44.70
N SER A 222 0.70 27.25 43.81
CA SER A 222 1.47 28.46 44.11
C SER A 222 0.47 29.61 44.21
N THR A 223 0.02 29.87 45.43
CA THR A 223 -0.68 31.09 45.84
C THR A 223 0.12 32.30 45.37
N ARG A 224 -0.33 32.98 44.31
CA ARG A 224 0.18 34.30 43.97
C ARG A 224 -0.51 35.32 44.88
N PRO A 225 0.22 36.20 45.58
CA PRO A 225 -0.40 37.29 46.33
C PRO A 225 -1.06 38.28 45.36
N ASN A 226 -2.27 38.70 45.75
CA ASN A 226 -3.06 39.76 45.13
C ASN A 226 -2.23 41.04 44.95
N CYS A 227 -2.13 41.55 43.71
CA CYS A 227 -1.78 42.94 43.48
C CYS A 227 -3.03 43.81 43.67
N PRO A 228 -2.99 44.87 44.49
CA PRO A 228 -4.10 45.81 44.60
C PRO A 228 -4.21 46.65 43.31
N LYS A 229 -5.46 46.93 42.90
CA LYS A 229 -5.77 47.88 41.84
C LYS A 229 -5.39 49.30 42.29
N PRO A 230 -4.61 50.08 41.53
CA PRO A 230 -4.50 51.51 41.77
C PRO A 230 -5.68 52.24 41.13
N GLY A 231 -6.39 52.98 41.98
CA GLY A 231 -7.36 53.99 41.61
C GLY A 231 -6.71 55.20 40.92
N ALA A 232 -7.58 56.04 40.39
CA ALA A 232 -7.29 57.16 39.52
C ALA A 232 -6.52 58.32 40.18
N SER A 233 -5.96 59.16 39.30
CA SER A 233 -5.42 60.51 39.48
C SER A 233 -3.99 60.63 40.02
N SER A 234 -3.05 61.00 39.15
CA SER A 234 -2.55 62.38 39.04
C SER A 234 -1.29 62.42 38.14
N PHE A 235 -1.14 63.54 37.44
CA PHE A 235 -0.03 63.88 36.55
C PHE A 235 1.33 63.81 37.26
N SER A 236 2.35 63.23 36.61
CA SER A 236 3.66 63.88 36.41
C SER A 236 4.62 62.97 35.61
N THR A 237 5.33 63.61 34.69
CA THR A 237 6.38 63.16 33.76
C THR A 237 7.53 62.36 34.37
N CYS A 238 7.99 61.34 33.63
CA CYS A 238 9.39 60.87 33.45
C CYS A 238 9.32 59.52 32.69
N ALA A 239 9.61 59.48 31.38
CA ALA A 239 10.93 59.24 30.80
C ALA A 239 11.53 57.84 31.10
N SER A 240 11.78 57.09 30.01
CA SER A 240 12.76 56.00 29.87
C SER A 240 12.38 54.59 30.34
N ALA A 241 11.91 53.73 29.42
CA ALA A 241 12.49 52.40 29.12
C ALA A 241 11.60 51.57 28.16
N PRO A 242 12.19 50.71 27.30
CA PRO A 242 11.58 50.27 26.03
C PRO A 242 10.61 49.09 26.10
N CYS A 243 9.72 49.10 25.11
CA CYS A 243 8.61 48.18 24.87
C CYS A 243 9.01 46.71 24.65
N ARG A 244 8.14 45.83 25.17
CA ARG A 244 8.12 44.38 24.97
C ARG A 244 7.91 44.00 23.51
N CYS A 245 8.67 43.00 23.06
CA CYS A 245 8.47 42.30 21.78
C CYS A 245 7.06 41.69 21.68
N THR A 246 6.28 42.21 20.74
CA THR A 246 5.06 41.60 20.23
C THR A 246 5.41 40.44 19.27
N LYS A 247 4.70 39.33 19.41
CA LYS A 247 4.75 38.17 18.50
C LYS A 247 4.40 38.60 17.06
N PRO A 248 5.13 38.17 16.03
CA PRO A 248 4.72 38.41 14.66
C PRO A 248 3.56 37.47 14.25
N PRO A 249 2.59 37.95 13.44
CA PRO A 249 1.53 37.13 12.90
C PRO A 249 2.04 36.23 11.77
N ARG A 250 1.36 35.08 11.60
CA ARG A 250 1.62 34.07 10.58
C ARG A 250 1.45 34.67 9.16
N ARG A 251 2.47 34.56 8.31
CA ARG A 251 2.38 34.87 6.87
C ARG A 251 1.60 33.79 6.10
N PRO A 252 0.79 34.17 5.10
CA PRO A 252 0.21 33.26 4.12
C PRO A 252 1.18 32.93 2.98
N ARG A 253 0.89 31.83 2.27
CA ARG A 253 1.66 31.21 1.18
C ARG A 253 1.45 31.95 -0.16
N SER A 254 2.54 32.27 -0.87
CA SER A 254 2.61 32.19 -2.35
C SER A 254 4.04 32.43 -2.92
N SER A 255 4.39 31.58 -3.90
CA SER A 255 5.19 31.76 -5.13
C SER A 255 6.54 32.53 -5.19
N THR A 256 7.58 31.76 -5.54
CA THR A 256 8.56 31.96 -6.66
C THR A 256 9.74 32.96 -6.55
N ALA A 257 10.93 32.36 -6.35
CA ALA A 257 12.25 32.59 -6.99
C ALA A 257 13.21 33.74 -6.57
N TRP A 258 14.52 33.39 -6.68
CA TRP A 258 15.79 34.17 -6.56
C TRP A 258 16.24 34.48 -5.10
N ARG A 259 17.51 34.38 -4.67
CA ARG A 259 18.81 33.89 -5.16
C ARG A 259 19.81 33.90 -3.97
N THR A 260 20.89 33.11 -4.06
CA THR A 260 22.27 33.31 -3.49
C THR A 260 22.58 33.28 -1.97
N SER A 261 23.47 32.31 -1.66
CA SER A 261 24.74 32.38 -0.90
C SER A 261 24.81 32.85 0.57
N CYS A 262 25.32 31.94 1.43
CA CYS A 262 26.27 32.13 2.55
C CYS A 262 26.49 30.74 3.19
N ALA A 263 27.63 30.08 2.99
CA ALA A 263 28.87 30.16 3.79
C ALA A 263 28.75 29.57 5.22
N ASN A 264 29.50 28.47 5.41
CA ASN A 264 30.19 27.98 6.62
C ASN A 264 29.52 28.05 8.00
N THR A 265 29.40 26.89 8.67
CA THR A 265 30.05 26.57 9.97
C THR A 265 29.83 25.07 10.28
N PRO A 266 30.87 24.31 10.72
CA PRO A 266 30.73 22.92 11.13
C PRO A 266 30.40 22.83 12.63
N MET A 267 29.59 21.85 13.04
CA MET A 267 29.53 21.46 14.44
C MET A 267 29.38 19.95 14.61
N CYS A 268 30.32 19.42 15.41
CA CYS A 268 30.38 18.08 15.94
C CYS A 268 29.09 17.70 16.67
N SER A 269 28.65 16.46 16.51
CA SER A 269 27.95 15.77 17.60
C SER A 269 28.11 14.27 17.49
N ALA A 270 28.80 13.74 18.50
CA ALA A 270 28.91 12.34 18.85
C ALA A 270 27.52 11.69 19.03
N GLY A 271 27.38 10.45 18.57
CA GLY A 271 26.10 9.73 18.58
C GLY A 271 26.26 8.22 18.80
N ARG A 272 26.63 7.86 20.04
CA ARG A 272 26.48 6.58 20.75
C ARG A 272 25.83 5.43 19.97
N GLY A 273 26.61 4.38 19.72
CA GLY A 273 26.13 3.08 19.27
C GLY A 273 25.28 2.38 20.33
N ARG A 274 24.11 1.88 19.94
CA ARG A 274 23.34 0.90 20.70
C ARG A 274 23.32 -0.42 19.95
N ARG A 275 23.96 -1.42 20.56
CA ARG A 275 23.85 -2.84 20.20
C ARG A 275 22.40 -3.28 20.37
N TRP A 276 21.83 -3.87 19.33
CA TRP A 276 20.65 -4.72 19.44
C TRP A 276 21.11 -6.17 19.25
N ARG A 277 20.94 -6.99 20.29
CA ARG A 277 21.06 -8.44 20.24
C ARG A 277 19.81 -8.99 19.54
N SER A 278 20.00 -9.77 18.48
CA SER A 278 18.95 -10.60 17.90
C SER A 278 18.94 -11.96 18.60
N PRO A 279 17.78 -12.48 19.04
CA PRO A 279 17.65 -13.88 19.39
C PRO A 279 17.40 -14.71 18.11
N SER A 280 18.26 -15.71 17.96
CA SER A 280 18.18 -16.85 17.05
C SER A 280 16.96 -17.71 17.35
N GLY A 281 16.15 -18.00 16.31
CA GLY A 281 15.06 -18.96 16.35
C GLY A 281 14.97 -19.67 14.99
N ALA A 282 15.17 -20.98 14.99
CA ALA A 282 15.34 -21.85 13.84
C ALA A 282 14.05 -21.99 12.99
N CYS A 283 14.20 -21.97 11.67
CA CYS A 283 13.16 -22.36 10.73
C CYS A 283 13.39 -23.81 10.28
N GLY A 284 12.46 -24.69 10.65
CA GLY A 284 12.37 -26.06 10.17
C GLY A 284 12.06 -26.13 8.67
N ALA A 285 12.70 -27.10 8.03
CA ALA A 285 12.53 -27.42 6.62
C ALA A 285 11.12 -27.93 6.32
N SER A 286 10.42 -27.29 5.39
CA SER A 286 9.15 -27.78 4.84
C SER A 286 9.42 -28.60 3.57
N ARG A 287 8.97 -29.86 3.59
CA ARG A 287 9.03 -30.82 2.48
C ARG A 287 8.27 -30.30 1.23
N PRO A 288 8.71 -30.68 0.01
CA PRO A 288 7.98 -30.38 -1.22
C PRO A 288 6.69 -31.22 -1.34
N PRO A 289 5.61 -30.68 -1.93
CA PRO A 289 4.38 -31.43 -2.19
C PRO A 289 4.54 -32.39 -3.37
N ALA A 290 3.90 -33.57 -3.23
CA ALA A 290 3.86 -34.64 -4.21
C ALA A 290 3.11 -34.25 -5.51
N PRO A 291 3.45 -34.86 -6.66
CA PRO A 291 2.79 -34.59 -7.94
C PRO A 291 1.34 -35.10 -7.94
N ARG A 292 0.44 -34.27 -8.48
CA ARG A 292 -0.99 -34.59 -8.64
C ARG A 292 -1.22 -35.43 -9.90
N THR A 293 -1.86 -36.57 -9.71
CA THR A 293 -2.41 -37.45 -10.76
C THR A 293 -3.57 -36.76 -11.51
N PRO A 294 -3.70 -36.91 -12.84
CA PRO A 294 -4.82 -36.35 -13.60
C PRO A 294 -6.11 -37.17 -13.40
N LEU A 295 -7.24 -36.47 -13.23
CA LEU A 295 -8.58 -37.07 -13.18
C LEU A 295 -9.13 -37.30 -14.60
N PRO A 296 -9.93 -38.37 -14.82
CA PRO A 296 -10.46 -38.73 -16.13
C PRO A 296 -11.68 -37.92 -16.55
N ALA A 297 -11.92 -37.96 -17.87
CA ALA A 297 -12.86 -37.15 -18.63
C ALA A 297 -14.35 -37.48 -18.44
N LYS A 298 -15.16 -36.41 -18.51
CA LYS A 298 -16.52 -36.28 -19.10
C LYS A 298 -17.47 -37.48 -18.97
N ILE A 299 -18.44 -37.34 -18.07
CA ILE A 299 -19.70 -38.11 -18.08
C ILE A 299 -20.75 -37.28 -18.86
N GLN A 300 -21.29 -37.82 -19.95
CA GLN A 300 -22.44 -37.26 -20.66
C GLN A 300 -23.77 -37.63 -19.98
N PRO A 301 -24.81 -36.78 -20.03
CA PRO A 301 -26.14 -37.14 -19.54
C PRO A 301 -26.93 -37.96 -20.58
N THR A 302 -27.44 -39.11 -20.13
CA THR A 302 -28.29 -40.03 -20.87
C THR A 302 -29.73 -39.50 -21.00
N LYS A 303 -30.28 -39.59 -22.22
CA LYS A 303 -31.68 -39.31 -22.56
C LYS A 303 -32.62 -40.26 -21.79
N ARG A 304 -33.51 -39.73 -20.96
CA ARG A 304 -34.65 -40.48 -20.41
C ARG A 304 -35.81 -40.52 -21.40
N ARG A 305 -36.18 -41.74 -21.81
CA ARG A 305 -37.43 -42.11 -22.47
C ARG A 305 -38.62 -41.75 -21.59
N ALA A 306 -39.64 -41.11 -22.17
CA ALA A 306 -40.98 -41.03 -21.59
C ALA A 306 -41.81 -42.23 -22.11
N THR A 307 -42.23 -43.09 -21.20
CA THR A 307 -43.21 -44.15 -21.40
C THR A 307 -44.51 -43.67 -20.77
N GLY A 308 -45.61 -43.64 -21.52
CA GLY A 308 -46.91 -43.12 -21.05
C GLY A 308 -47.65 -44.05 -20.08
N PRO A 309 -48.90 -43.71 -19.75
CA PRO A 309 -49.93 -44.74 -19.67
C PRO A 309 -51.25 -44.37 -20.38
N ARG A 310 -51.82 -45.39 -21.04
CA ARG A 310 -53.23 -45.51 -21.45
C ARG A 310 -54.07 -45.99 -20.26
N ARG A 311 -55.31 -45.48 -20.15
CA ARG A 311 -56.60 -46.08 -19.68
C ARG A 311 -57.47 -44.88 -19.27
N GLY A 312 -58.69 -44.64 -19.76
CA GLY A 312 -59.70 -45.51 -20.34
C GLY A 312 -60.87 -45.58 -19.35
N THR A 313 -61.96 -44.85 -19.59
CA THR A 313 -63.31 -45.18 -19.07
C THR A 313 -64.38 -44.36 -19.79
N ARG A 314 -65.27 -45.06 -20.49
CA ARG A 314 -66.64 -44.66 -20.88
C ARG A 314 -67.57 -44.88 -19.67
N PRO A 315 -68.73 -44.23 -19.60
CA PRO A 315 -69.94 -44.72 -20.30
C PRO A 315 -70.26 -43.98 -21.59
#